data_AF-A0A803Q3G7-F1
#
_entry.id   AF-A0A803Q3G7-F1
#
_cell.length_a   1.000
_cell.length_b   1.000
_cell.length_c   1.000
_cell.angle_alpha   90.00
_cell.angle_beta   90.00
_cell.angle_gamma   90.00
#
_symmetry.space_group_name_H-M   'P 1'
#
loop_
_entity.id
_entity.type
_entity.pdbx_description
1 polymer ?
#
loop_
_entity_poly.entity_id
_entity_poly.type
_entity_poly.pdbx_seq_one_letter_code
_entity_poly.pdbx_strand_id
1 'polypeptide(L)'
;MSSISSGSSIRGLPRLEQAAKEDGSLTILVVGDWGRRGHYNQSQVAYQMGIIGEKLDIDFVISTGDNFYESGLKGVDDPAFQESFTNIYTAPSLQKPWYTVLGNHDYRGDVEAQLSPVLRKLDSKWICMRSFIVDTAMGGYCNNKMIIIKVGLFSLLISVINGGELQRVHHVAKPDRSLNFLVVGDWGRRGFYNQSQLAHQMGIIGEKLEIEFVISTGDNFYEDGLTGVNDNAFYDSFSNIYTAPTLQKQWYIVLGNHDYRGNALAQLSPVLKKKDRRWLCLRSFIVQAEIVDIFFVDTTPFVDKYFTDPGEQTYDWRGVLPRTSYISKQLKELDSALKHSTAKWKIVVGHHTIKSAGHHGNTEELESQLLPVLEANNVDFYVNGHDHCLEHIIDTKSQIQFLTSGGGSKAWRGDIKEWNQEELKLYYDGQGFMSMEITETVANLSFYDIFGNVLHKDSLYKNLHSSM
;
A
#
# COMPACT_ATOMS: atom_id res chain seq x y z
N MET A 1 3.93 -33.80 -22.98
CA MET A 1 5.01 -34.23 -23.91
C MET A 1 4.68 -33.63 -25.27
N SER A 2 5.37 -32.57 -25.70
CA SER A 2 5.20 -32.02 -27.05
C SER A 2 6.13 -32.74 -28.01
N SER A 3 5.56 -33.43 -29.01
CA SER A 3 6.32 -34.13 -30.05
C SER A 3 6.66 -33.17 -31.18
N ILE A 4 7.94 -33.07 -31.54
CA ILE A 4 8.40 -32.37 -32.73
C ILE A 4 8.30 -33.35 -33.90
N SER A 5 7.43 -33.09 -34.87
CA SER A 5 7.37 -33.88 -36.11
C SER A 5 8.42 -33.37 -37.10
N SER A 6 9.26 -34.28 -37.61
CA SER A 6 10.25 -33.98 -38.65
C SER A 6 9.70 -34.38 -40.03
N GLY A 7 9.12 -33.41 -40.72
CA GLY A 7 8.67 -33.51 -42.12
C GLY A 7 9.30 -32.42 -42.99
N SER A 8 9.61 -32.76 -44.23
CA SER A 8 10.54 -32.09 -45.16
C SER A 8 10.27 -30.61 -45.51
N SER A 9 11.38 -29.92 -45.78
CA SER A 9 11.58 -28.54 -46.27
C SER A 9 10.42 -27.85 -47.01
N ILE A 10 9.81 -26.88 -46.33
CA ILE A 10 9.31 -25.62 -46.89
C ILE A 10 9.80 -24.51 -45.95
N ARG A 11 10.40 -23.42 -46.48
CA ARG A 11 10.88 -22.27 -45.70
C ARG A 11 9.72 -21.61 -44.93
N GLY A 12 9.52 -22.02 -43.68
CA GLY A 12 8.57 -21.44 -42.74
C GLY A 12 9.17 -21.44 -41.34
N LEU A 13 8.66 -20.57 -40.47
CA LEU A 13 9.07 -20.53 -39.07
C LEU A 13 8.73 -21.88 -38.38
N PRO A 14 9.58 -22.37 -37.45
CA PRO A 14 9.23 -23.49 -36.57
C PRO A 14 7.86 -23.27 -35.92
N ARG A 15 7.04 -24.32 -35.87
CA ARG A 15 5.70 -24.31 -35.27
C ARG A 15 5.65 -25.20 -34.04
N LEU A 16 5.10 -24.69 -32.96
CA LEU A 16 4.86 -25.40 -31.71
C LEU A 16 3.35 -25.45 -31.46
N GLU A 17 2.85 -26.57 -30.98
CA GLU A 17 1.42 -26.70 -30.65
C GLU A 17 1.18 -26.47 -29.16
N GLN A 18 0.16 -25.68 -28.85
CA GLN A 18 -0.36 -25.46 -27.51
C GLN A 18 -1.86 -25.69 -27.51
N ALA A 19 -2.34 -26.61 -26.67
CA ALA A 19 -3.78 -26.79 -26.49
C ALA A 19 -4.39 -25.54 -25.83
N ALA A 20 -5.51 -25.06 -26.35
CA ALA A 20 -6.35 -24.09 -25.66
C ALA A 20 -7.15 -24.77 -24.55
N LYS A 21 -7.75 -23.97 -23.66
CA LYS A 21 -8.71 -24.47 -22.67
C LYS A 21 -9.96 -25.04 -23.36
N GLU A 22 -10.75 -25.82 -22.62
CA GLU A 22 -11.97 -26.45 -23.15
C GLU A 22 -12.98 -25.44 -23.71
N ASP A 23 -13.00 -24.22 -23.16
CA ASP A 23 -13.84 -23.12 -23.63
C ASP A 23 -13.26 -22.35 -24.82
N GLY A 24 -12.11 -22.80 -25.35
CA GLY A 24 -11.38 -22.15 -26.43
C GLY A 24 -10.60 -20.91 -26.01
N SER A 25 -10.62 -20.54 -24.72
CA SER A 25 -9.86 -19.41 -24.21
C SER A 25 -8.38 -19.74 -24.04
N LEU A 26 -7.57 -18.69 -24.07
CA LEU A 26 -6.14 -18.77 -23.81
C LEU A 26 -5.75 -17.64 -22.85
N THR A 27 -5.04 -17.99 -21.78
CA THR A 27 -4.59 -17.05 -20.77
C THR A 27 -3.08 -17.12 -20.63
N ILE A 28 -2.40 -16.00 -20.92
CA ILE A 28 -0.94 -15.93 -20.98
C ILE A 28 -0.41 -14.83 -20.06
N LEU A 29 0.81 -15.02 -19.55
CA LEU A 29 1.60 -13.92 -19.00
C LEU A 29 2.69 -13.52 -19.98
N VAL A 30 3.05 -12.24 -19.99
CA VAL A 30 4.12 -11.71 -20.84
C VAL A 30 5.13 -10.99 -19.95
N VAL A 31 6.41 -11.29 -20.14
CA VAL A 31 7.52 -10.66 -19.39
C VAL A 31 8.70 -10.37 -20.30
N GLY A 32 9.38 -9.25 -20.06
CA GLY A 32 10.57 -8.82 -20.79
C GLY A 32 11.57 -8.20 -19.84
N ASP A 33 12.78 -7.96 -20.34
CA ASP A 33 13.81 -7.20 -19.66
C ASP A 33 14.15 -7.74 -18.25
N TRP A 34 14.50 -9.02 -18.14
CA TRP A 34 14.57 -9.77 -16.88
C TRP A 34 15.89 -10.54 -16.69
N GLY A 35 15.99 -11.35 -15.64
CA GLY A 35 17.16 -12.19 -15.41
C GLY A 35 18.30 -11.49 -14.67
N ARG A 36 18.02 -11.05 -13.45
CA ARG A 36 18.95 -10.32 -12.57
C ARG A 36 19.17 -11.05 -11.25
N ARG A 37 19.17 -12.40 -11.26
CA ARG A 37 19.40 -13.25 -10.08
C ARG A 37 18.50 -12.93 -8.88
N GLY A 38 17.25 -12.55 -9.15
CA GLY A 38 16.28 -12.13 -8.13
C GLY A 38 16.36 -10.67 -7.70
N HIS A 39 17.40 -9.92 -8.11
CA HIS A 39 17.54 -8.50 -7.82
C HIS A 39 16.61 -7.62 -8.67
N TYR A 40 16.54 -6.32 -8.34
CA TYR A 40 15.70 -5.33 -9.03
C TYR A 40 14.23 -5.75 -9.10
N ASN A 41 13.74 -6.30 -8.00
CA ASN A 41 12.39 -6.83 -7.84
C ASN A 41 12.03 -8.02 -8.74
N GLN A 42 13.02 -8.69 -9.36
CA GLN A 42 12.74 -9.85 -10.20
C GLN A 42 12.03 -10.97 -9.42
N SER A 43 12.47 -11.30 -8.20
CA SER A 43 11.82 -12.32 -7.36
C SER A 43 10.37 -11.93 -7.00
N GLN A 44 10.11 -10.64 -6.85
CA GLN A 44 8.81 -10.09 -6.51
C GLN A 44 7.87 -10.12 -7.71
N VAL A 45 8.39 -9.80 -8.91
CA VAL A 45 7.66 -10.00 -10.18
C VAL A 45 7.34 -11.48 -10.36
N ALA A 46 8.30 -12.38 -10.09
CA ALA A 46 8.06 -13.82 -10.18
C ALA A 46 7.00 -14.31 -9.18
N TYR A 47 7.03 -13.81 -7.94
CA TYR A 47 6.01 -14.08 -6.94
C TYR A 47 4.62 -13.60 -7.39
N GLN A 48 4.53 -12.39 -7.94
CA GLN A 48 3.27 -11.83 -8.46
C GLN A 48 2.76 -12.58 -9.70
N MET A 49 3.65 -12.94 -10.62
CA MET A 49 3.33 -13.83 -11.74
C MET A 49 2.80 -15.17 -11.23
N GLY A 50 3.31 -15.69 -10.11
CA GLY A 50 2.80 -16.88 -9.44
C GLY A 50 1.34 -16.74 -8.99
N ILE A 51 1.04 -15.69 -8.23
CA ILE A 51 -0.32 -15.41 -7.73
C ILE A 51 -1.30 -15.21 -8.89
N ILE A 52 -0.95 -14.35 -9.85
CA ILE A 52 -1.81 -14.05 -11.00
C ILE A 52 -1.94 -15.29 -11.90
N GLY A 53 -0.85 -16.04 -12.08
CA GLY A 53 -0.84 -17.28 -12.84
C GLY A 53 -1.79 -18.32 -12.27
N GLU A 54 -1.90 -18.40 -10.94
CA GLU A 54 -2.84 -19.29 -10.26
C GLU A 54 -4.27 -18.78 -10.39
N LYS A 55 -4.50 -17.48 -10.12
CA LYS A 55 -5.84 -16.86 -10.20
C LYS A 55 -6.46 -16.96 -11.60
N LEU A 56 -5.64 -16.85 -12.64
CA LEU A 56 -6.08 -16.87 -14.04
C LEU A 56 -5.99 -18.25 -14.69
N ASP A 57 -5.42 -19.24 -13.99
CA ASP A 57 -5.09 -20.57 -14.53
C ASP A 57 -4.37 -20.46 -15.88
N ILE A 58 -3.15 -19.91 -15.87
CA ILE A 58 -2.43 -19.61 -17.12
C ILE A 58 -2.03 -20.86 -17.90
N ASP A 59 -2.00 -20.73 -19.23
CA ASP A 59 -1.59 -21.78 -20.16
C ASP A 59 -0.07 -21.81 -20.33
N PHE A 60 0.55 -20.64 -20.48
CA PHE A 60 1.99 -20.48 -20.69
C PHE A 60 2.45 -19.03 -20.46
N VAL A 61 3.78 -18.83 -20.45
CA VAL A 61 4.42 -17.52 -20.37
C VAL A 61 5.11 -17.20 -21.70
N ILE A 62 5.00 -15.96 -22.15
CA ILE A 62 5.81 -15.40 -23.26
C ILE A 62 6.90 -14.54 -22.66
N SER A 63 8.14 -14.77 -23.07
CA SER A 63 9.23 -13.82 -22.83
C SER A 63 9.61 -13.06 -24.10
N THR A 64 9.57 -11.72 -24.01
CA THR A 64 9.86 -10.82 -25.13
C THR A 64 11.36 -10.59 -25.36
N GLY A 65 12.24 -11.26 -24.62
CA GLY A 65 13.69 -11.15 -24.72
C GLY A 65 14.32 -10.27 -23.65
N ASP A 66 15.63 -10.07 -23.80
CA ASP A 66 16.52 -9.52 -22.78
C ASP A 66 16.41 -10.34 -21.48
N ASN A 67 16.73 -11.64 -21.63
CA ASN A 67 16.41 -12.69 -20.67
C ASN A 67 17.38 -12.76 -19.50
N PHE A 68 18.64 -12.35 -19.70
CA PHE A 68 19.69 -12.40 -18.70
C PHE A 68 20.52 -11.11 -18.75
N TYR A 69 20.30 -10.23 -17.77
CA TYR A 69 21.04 -8.97 -17.68
C TYR A 69 22.39 -9.12 -16.95
N GLU A 70 23.39 -8.30 -17.30
CA GLU A 70 23.35 -7.22 -18.30
C GLU A 70 23.73 -7.66 -19.73
N SER A 71 24.27 -8.88 -19.89
CA SER A 71 24.94 -9.30 -21.13
C SER A 71 24.74 -10.78 -21.50
N GLY A 72 23.52 -11.31 -21.38
CA GLY A 72 23.20 -12.69 -21.75
C GLY A 72 23.90 -13.75 -20.89
N LEU A 73 23.73 -15.03 -21.26
CA LEU A 73 24.51 -16.14 -20.69
C LEU A 73 25.89 -16.21 -21.32
N LYS A 74 26.89 -16.74 -20.63
CA LYS A 74 28.25 -16.97 -21.16
C LYS A 74 28.46 -18.35 -21.79
N GLY A 75 27.50 -19.25 -21.61
CA GLY A 75 27.55 -20.64 -22.06
C GLY A 75 26.40 -21.46 -21.46
N VAL A 76 26.27 -22.71 -21.88
CA VAL A 76 25.20 -23.61 -21.39
C VAL A 76 25.31 -23.97 -19.91
N ASP A 77 26.50 -23.80 -19.33
CA ASP A 77 26.79 -24.07 -17.91
C ASP A 77 26.83 -22.79 -17.06
N ASP A 78 26.38 -21.65 -17.59
CA ASP A 78 26.36 -20.39 -16.84
C ASP A 78 25.35 -20.46 -15.67
N PRO A 79 25.79 -20.25 -14.41
CA PRO A 79 24.89 -20.29 -13.25
C PRO A 79 23.76 -19.27 -13.31
N ALA A 80 23.90 -18.20 -14.12
CA ALA A 80 22.86 -17.20 -14.31
C ALA A 80 21.53 -17.80 -14.81
N PHE A 81 21.56 -18.92 -15.54
CA PHE A 81 20.34 -19.64 -15.94
C PHE A 81 19.57 -20.12 -14.71
N GLN A 82 20.22 -20.81 -13.79
CA GLN A 82 19.56 -21.29 -12.57
C GLN A 82 19.21 -20.15 -11.63
N GLU A 83 20.16 -19.25 -11.37
CA GLU A 83 20.02 -18.14 -10.43
C GLU A 83 18.95 -17.14 -10.85
N SER A 84 18.70 -16.98 -12.16
CA SER A 84 17.80 -15.95 -12.67
C SER A 84 16.53 -16.48 -13.31
N PHE A 85 16.44 -17.78 -13.63
CA PHE A 85 15.23 -18.39 -14.19
C PHE A 85 14.69 -19.50 -13.28
N THR A 86 15.43 -20.60 -13.14
CA THR A 86 14.94 -21.81 -12.46
C THR A 86 14.60 -21.56 -10.99
N ASN A 87 15.46 -20.85 -10.26
CA ASN A 87 15.29 -20.61 -8.82
C ASN A 87 14.38 -19.40 -8.52
N ILE A 88 13.99 -18.65 -9.54
CA ILE A 88 13.19 -17.43 -9.40
C ILE A 88 11.71 -17.72 -9.69
N TYR A 89 11.41 -18.39 -10.81
CA TYR A 89 10.04 -18.66 -11.24
C TYR A 89 9.57 -20.04 -10.78
N THR A 90 9.48 -20.21 -9.45
CA THR A 90 9.23 -21.50 -8.78
C THR A 90 7.76 -21.77 -8.46
N ALA A 91 6.89 -20.76 -8.60
CA ALA A 91 5.46 -20.91 -8.30
C ALA A 91 4.83 -22.05 -9.13
N PRO A 92 3.91 -22.87 -8.56
CA PRO A 92 3.29 -23.98 -9.27
C PRO A 92 2.59 -23.57 -10.58
N SER A 93 1.91 -22.43 -10.56
CA SER A 93 1.24 -21.83 -11.73
C SER A 93 2.20 -21.43 -12.85
N LEU A 94 3.48 -21.22 -12.54
CA LEU A 94 4.53 -20.90 -13.52
C LEU A 94 5.27 -22.14 -14.02
N GLN A 95 4.94 -23.34 -13.52
CA GLN A 95 5.47 -24.62 -14.04
C GLN A 95 4.79 -25.04 -15.35
N LYS A 96 4.80 -24.12 -16.30
CA LYS A 96 4.20 -24.17 -17.64
C LYS A 96 5.26 -23.85 -18.69
N PRO A 97 5.00 -24.04 -20.00
CA PRO A 97 5.95 -23.63 -21.04
C PRO A 97 6.26 -22.13 -20.99
N TRP A 98 7.53 -21.76 -21.22
CA TRP A 98 8.00 -20.39 -21.42
C TRP A 98 8.50 -20.25 -22.85
N TYR A 99 7.72 -19.56 -23.68
CA TYR A 99 8.04 -19.25 -25.06
C TYR A 99 8.84 -17.96 -25.13
N THR A 100 10.15 -18.11 -25.34
CA THR A 100 11.11 -17.03 -25.18
C THR A 100 11.75 -16.66 -26.51
N VAL A 101 11.85 -15.37 -26.80
CA VAL A 101 12.71 -14.84 -27.88
C VAL A 101 13.96 -14.17 -27.29
N LEU A 102 14.87 -13.73 -28.15
CA LEU A 102 16.12 -13.08 -27.76
C LEU A 102 16.01 -11.57 -27.97
N GLY A 103 16.48 -10.79 -27.00
CA GLY A 103 16.63 -9.34 -27.10
C GLY A 103 18.08 -8.92 -27.30
N ASN A 104 18.35 -7.62 -27.44
CA ASN A 104 19.69 -7.10 -27.74
C ASN A 104 20.71 -7.30 -26.61
N HIS A 105 20.29 -7.40 -25.35
CA HIS A 105 21.18 -7.73 -24.23
C HIS A 105 21.63 -9.19 -24.28
N ASP A 106 20.80 -10.10 -24.80
CA ASP A 106 21.15 -11.52 -24.95
C ASP A 106 22.30 -11.74 -25.95
N TYR A 107 22.35 -10.92 -27.01
CA TYR A 107 23.42 -10.97 -28.02
C TYR A 107 24.77 -10.44 -27.53
N ARG A 108 24.85 -9.87 -26.33
CA ARG A 108 26.13 -9.46 -25.72
C ARG A 108 26.88 -10.66 -25.12
N GLY A 109 26.20 -11.78 -24.92
CA GLY A 109 26.77 -13.04 -24.43
C GLY A 109 26.75 -14.14 -25.49
N ASP A 110 26.84 -15.39 -25.04
CA ASP A 110 26.64 -16.58 -25.85
C ASP A 110 25.14 -16.81 -26.12
N VAL A 111 24.69 -16.30 -27.27
CA VAL A 111 23.32 -16.47 -27.74
C VAL A 111 22.97 -17.92 -28.06
N GLU A 112 23.94 -18.74 -28.48
CA GLU A 112 23.70 -20.15 -28.83
C GLU A 112 23.44 -20.98 -27.57
N ALA A 113 23.98 -20.57 -26.41
CA ALA A 113 23.63 -21.18 -25.14
C ALA A 113 22.13 -21.09 -24.84
N GLN A 114 21.52 -19.92 -25.05
CA GLN A 114 20.09 -19.70 -24.80
C GLN A 114 19.19 -20.53 -25.74
N LEU A 115 19.64 -20.74 -26.99
CA LEU A 115 18.96 -21.55 -28.00
C LEU A 115 19.22 -23.05 -27.86
N SER A 116 20.16 -23.44 -27.01
CA SER A 116 20.62 -24.81 -26.89
C SER A 116 19.52 -25.71 -26.29
N PRO A 117 19.31 -26.92 -26.85
CA PRO A 117 18.43 -27.91 -26.23
C PRO A 117 18.93 -28.36 -24.84
N VAL A 118 20.17 -28.04 -24.46
CA VAL A 118 20.72 -28.30 -23.12
C VAL A 118 19.94 -27.55 -22.06
N LEU A 119 19.64 -26.26 -22.23
CA LEU A 119 18.91 -25.49 -21.22
C LEU A 119 17.47 -25.99 -21.05
N ARG A 120 16.82 -26.42 -22.14
CA ARG A 120 15.50 -27.07 -22.08
C ARG A 120 15.52 -28.42 -21.35
N LYS A 121 16.65 -29.13 -21.37
CA LYS A 121 16.83 -30.36 -20.57
C LYS A 121 17.08 -30.06 -19.11
N LEU A 122 17.74 -28.94 -18.78
CA LEU A 122 17.93 -28.48 -17.40
C LEU A 122 16.62 -28.01 -16.78
N ASP A 123 15.83 -27.25 -17.53
CA ASP A 123 14.50 -26.81 -17.12
C ASP A 123 13.52 -26.91 -18.29
N SER A 124 12.58 -27.85 -18.18
CA SER A 124 11.62 -28.15 -19.25
C SER A 124 10.68 -27.00 -19.62
N LYS A 125 10.57 -25.99 -18.75
CA LYS A 125 9.85 -24.74 -19.05
C LYS A 125 10.49 -23.97 -20.19
N TRP A 126 11.82 -24.02 -20.32
CA TRP A 126 12.57 -23.16 -21.23
C TRP A 126 12.41 -23.56 -22.70
N ILE A 127 11.75 -22.71 -23.49
CA ILE A 127 11.60 -22.88 -24.94
C ILE A 127 12.02 -21.58 -25.62
N CYS A 128 13.31 -21.46 -25.94
CA CYS A 128 13.86 -20.29 -26.62
C CYS A 128 14.18 -20.59 -28.09
N MET A 129 13.70 -19.73 -28.99
CA MET A 129 14.00 -19.77 -30.42
C MET A 129 14.09 -18.36 -30.99
N ARG A 130 14.87 -18.16 -32.06
CA ARG A 130 15.02 -16.84 -32.70
C ARG A 130 13.70 -16.30 -33.26
N SER A 131 12.90 -17.17 -33.87
CA SER A 131 11.59 -16.86 -34.44
C SER A 131 10.81 -18.15 -34.59
N PHE A 132 9.55 -18.18 -34.16
CA PHE A 132 8.69 -19.36 -34.19
C PHE A 132 7.23 -18.95 -34.08
N ILE A 133 6.34 -19.88 -34.39
CA ILE A 133 4.89 -19.75 -34.28
C ILE A 133 4.41 -20.72 -33.19
N VAL A 134 3.51 -20.29 -32.33
CA VAL A 134 2.77 -21.16 -31.41
C VAL A 134 1.34 -21.27 -31.94
N ASP A 135 0.99 -22.42 -32.49
CA ASP A 135 -0.35 -22.72 -32.99
C ASP A 135 -1.24 -23.21 -31.83
N THR A 136 -2.41 -22.60 -31.68
CA THR A 136 -3.42 -23.04 -30.70
C THR A 136 -4.53 -23.82 -31.40
N ALA A 137 -4.69 -25.09 -31.03
CA ALA A 137 -5.77 -25.93 -31.56
C ALA A 137 -7.04 -25.73 -30.71
N MET A 138 -8.13 -25.29 -31.35
CA MET A 138 -9.44 -25.16 -30.70
C MET A 138 -10.08 -26.54 -30.50
N GLY A 139 -10.31 -26.94 -29.24
CA GLY A 139 -11.41 -27.85 -28.92
C GLY A 139 -12.72 -27.17 -29.31
N GLY A 140 -13.61 -27.90 -29.98
CA GLY A 140 -14.74 -27.32 -30.73
C GLY A 140 -15.66 -26.38 -29.93
N TYR A 141 -16.05 -25.29 -30.61
CA TYR A 141 -17.20 -24.39 -30.40
C TYR A 141 -17.44 -23.79 -29.00
N CYS A 142 -17.38 -22.45 -28.87
CA CYS A 142 -18.54 -21.65 -28.46
C CYS A 142 -18.40 -20.12 -28.61
N ASN A 143 -19.56 -19.47 -28.52
CA ASN A 143 -19.92 -18.09 -28.93
C ASN A 143 -19.55 -16.99 -27.92
N ASN A 144 -19.24 -15.81 -28.47
CA ASN A 144 -19.05 -14.55 -27.74
C ASN A 144 -20.34 -14.02 -27.08
N LYS A 145 -20.27 -13.66 -25.79
CA LYS A 145 -21.15 -12.65 -25.18
C LYS A 145 -20.31 -11.58 -24.49
N MET A 146 -20.58 -10.34 -24.86
CA MET A 146 -19.96 -9.12 -24.36
C MET A 146 -20.74 -8.60 -23.14
N ILE A 147 -20.04 -8.30 -22.04
CA ILE A 147 -20.61 -7.69 -20.82
C ILE A 147 -20.25 -6.21 -20.80
N ILE A 148 -21.24 -5.34 -20.57
CA ILE A 148 -21.09 -3.90 -20.38
C ILE A 148 -21.21 -3.59 -18.89
N ILE A 149 -20.28 -2.81 -18.34
CA ILE A 149 -20.32 -2.30 -16.95
C ILE A 149 -20.67 -0.81 -16.99
N LYS A 150 -21.64 -0.39 -16.15
CA LYS A 150 -21.98 1.03 -15.90
C LYS A 150 -21.29 1.50 -14.62
N VAL A 151 -20.76 2.73 -14.64
CA VAL A 151 -20.17 3.42 -13.47
C VAL A 151 -21.04 4.61 -13.09
N GLY A 152 -21.41 4.72 -11.80
CA GLY A 152 -22.08 5.87 -11.22
C GLY A 152 -21.08 6.81 -10.52
N LEU A 153 -21.26 8.13 -10.69
CA LEU A 153 -20.52 9.16 -9.96
C LEU A 153 -21.29 9.60 -8.71
N PHE A 154 -20.60 9.68 -7.56
CA PHE A 154 -21.04 10.43 -6.38
C PHE A 154 -20.26 11.75 -6.29
N SER A 155 -20.97 12.86 -6.12
CA SER A 155 -20.42 14.20 -5.92
C SER A 155 -20.42 14.58 -4.44
N LEU A 156 -19.25 14.92 -3.90
CA LEU A 156 -19.06 15.42 -2.53
C LEU A 156 -19.23 16.95 -2.51
N LEU A 157 -20.20 17.46 -1.75
CA LEU A 157 -20.38 18.89 -1.47
C LEU A 157 -19.49 19.29 -0.30
N ILE A 158 -18.59 20.25 -0.52
CA ILE A 158 -17.82 20.90 0.54
C ILE A 158 -18.42 22.28 0.76
N SER A 159 -19.06 22.50 1.91
CA SER A 159 -19.44 23.83 2.38
C SER A 159 -18.28 24.41 3.19
N VAL A 160 -17.68 25.49 2.68
CA VAL A 160 -16.74 26.31 3.46
C VAL A 160 -17.57 27.32 4.25
N ILE A 161 -17.66 27.15 5.56
CA ILE A 161 -18.18 28.19 6.45
C ILE A 161 -16.97 28.86 7.10
N ASN A 162 -16.80 30.16 6.86
CA ASN A 162 -15.80 30.98 7.54
C ASN A 162 -16.24 31.19 9.00
N GLY A 163 -15.54 30.52 9.91
CA GLY A 163 -15.62 30.64 11.36
C GLY A 163 -14.53 29.74 11.95
N GLY A 164 -13.88 30.13 13.06
CA GLY A 164 -12.76 29.38 13.65
C GLY A 164 -13.16 28.04 14.25
N GLU A 165 -13.58 27.11 13.40
CA GLU A 165 -13.91 25.73 13.71
C GLU A 165 -13.18 24.81 12.72
N LEU A 166 -12.88 23.58 13.16
CA LEU A 166 -12.27 22.56 12.32
C LEU A 166 -13.14 22.29 11.09
N GLN A 167 -12.51 22.23 9.92
CA GLN A 167 -13.20 21.88 8.69
C GLN A 167 -13.83 20.49 8.83
N ARG A 168 -15.11 20.37 8.49
CA ARG A 168 -15.86 19.11 8.52
C ARG A 168 -16.06 18.58 7.11
N VAL A 169 -15.83 17.28 6.94
CA VAL A 169 -16.05 16.54 5.70
C VAL A 169 -17.03 15.42 6.01
N HIS A 170 -18.14 15.38 5.30
CA HIS A 170 -19.12 14.31 5.47
C HIS A 170 -18.72 13.10 4.63
N HIS A 171 -18.81 11.91 5.22
CA HIS A 171 -18.73 10.63 4.53
C HIS A 171 -20.03 9.88 4.81
N VAL A 172 -20.61 9.27 3.78
CA VAL A 172 -21.83 8.47 3.94
C VAL A 172 -21.38 7.03 4.16
N ALA A 173 -21.80 6.44 5.29
CA ALA A 173 -21.50 5.05 5.60
C ALA A 173 -22.22 4.08 4.64
N LYS A 174 -21.91 2.79 4.72
CA LYS A 174 -22.62 1.75 3.98
C LYS A 174 -24.11 1.73 4.32
N PRO A 175 -24.98 1.16 3.46
CA PRO A 175 -26.42 1.07 3.72
C PRO A 175 -26.80 0.36 5.03
N ASP A 176 -25.95 -0.55 5.51
CA ASP A 176 -26.09 -1.25 6.80
C ASP A 176 -25.51 -0.45 7.98
N ARG A 177 -25.10 0.80 7.75
CA ARG A 177 -24.47 1.72 8.70
C ARG A 177 -23.17 1.17 9.30
N SER A 178 -22.45 0.36 8.52
CA SER A 178 -21.07 -0.02 8.81
C SER A 178 -20.06 0.85 8.06
N LEU A 179 -18.82 0.86 8.55
CA LEU A 179 -17.72 1.61 7.98
C LEU A 179 -16.45 0.75 7.93
N ASN A 180 -15.91 0.54 6.73
CA ASN A 180 -14.69 -0.26 6.53
C ASN A 180 -13.60 0.58 5.86
N PHE A 181 -12.42 0.68 6.47
CA PHE A 181 -11.31 1.46 5.93
C PHE A 181 -9.94 0.88 6.27
N LEU A 182 -8.93 1.29 5.50
CA LEU A 182 -7.52 0.99 5.76
C LEU A 182 -6.82 2.21 6.36
N VAL A 183 -5.74 1.97 7.11
CA VAL A 183 -4.85 3.00 7.66
C VAL A 183 -3.41 2.67 7.28
N VAL A 184 -2.66 3.66 6.79
CA VAL A 184 -1.23 3.53 6.46
C VAL A 184 -0.45 4.83 6.73
N GLY A 185 0.65 4.76 7.46
CA GLY A 185 1.61 5.85 7.70
C GLY A 185 2.95 5.60 7.05
N ASP A 186 3.77 6.64 6.93
CA ASP A 186 5.21 6.52 6.72
C ASP A 186 5.58 5.75 5.43
N TRP A 187 4.84 6.05 4.36
CA TRP A 187 4.80 5.23 3.15
C TRP A 187 5.54 5.80 1.94
N GLY A 188 5.73 7.13 1.87
CA GLY A 188 6.06 7.84 0.62
C GLY A 188 7.47 7.67 0.06
N ARG A 189 7.77 6.58 -0.65
CA ARG A 189 9.14 6.26 -1.09
C ARG A 189 9.28 5.85 -2.55
N ARG A 190 8.47 6.42 -3.45
CA ARG A 190 8.53 6.22 -4.91
C ARG A 190 8.47 4.74 -5.34
N GLY A 191 7.71 3.93 -4.60
CA GLY A 191 7.61 2.48 -4.78
C GLY A 191 8.74 1.66 -4.14
N PHE A 192 9.82 2.29 -3.67
CA PHE A 192 10.93 1.63 -2.97
C PHE A 192 10.56 1.20 -1.55
N TYR A 193 11.47 0.45 -0.91
CA TYR A 193 11.30 -0.07 0.45
C TYR A 193 9.94 -0.74 0.60
N ASN A 194 9.64 -1.63 -0.36
CA ASN A 194 8.42 -2.40 -0.48
C ASN A 194 7.08 -1.64 -0.50
N GLN A 195 7.11 -0.31 -0.69
CA GLN A 195 5.89 0.48 -0.76
C GLN A 195 4.91 -0.06 -1.83
N SER A 196 5.40 -0.41 -3.02
CA SER A 196 4.55 -0.98 -4.09
C SER A 196 3.95 -2.34 -3.72
N GLN A 197 4.69 -3.17 -2.98
CA GLN A 197 4.19 -4.47 -2.52
C GLN A 197 3.10 -4.29 -1.45
N LEU A 198 3.32 -3.36 -0.53
CA LEU A 198 2.33 -3.00 0.48
C LEU A 198 1.06 -2.43 -0.16
N ALA A 199 1.20 -1.53 -1.14
CA ALA A 199 0.08 -0.99 -1.91
C ALA A 199 -0.73 -2.08 -2.63
N HIS A 200 -0.06 -3.11 -3.15
CA HIS A 200 -0.72 -4.26 -3.75
C HIS A 200 -1.53 -5.06 -2.72
N GLN A 201 -0.96 -5.35 -1.54
CA GLN A 201 -1.69 -6.05 -0.48
C GLN A 201 -2.86 -5.23 0.08
N MET A 202 -2.69 -3.91 0.24
CA MET A 202 -3.81 -3.01 0.54
C MET A 202 -4.92 -3.12 -0.49
N GLY A 203 -4.58 -3.29 -1.78
CA GLY A 203 -5.56 -3.52 -2.84
C GLY A 203 -6.37 -4.82 -2.64
N ILE A 204 -5.69 -5.93 -2.32
CA ILE A 204 -6.32 -7.24 -2.07
C ILE A 204 -7.19 -7.20 -0.81
N ILE A 205 -6.66 -6.70 0.30
CA ILE A 205 -7.41 -6.59 1.56
C ILE A 205 -8.56 -5.59 1.41
N GLY A 206 -8.33 -4.48 0.72
CA GLY A 206 -9.36 -3.48 0.41
C GLY A 206 -10.51 -4.04 -0.43
N GLU A 207 -10.24 -4.97 -1.35
CA GLU A 207 -11.26 -5.72 -2.08
C GLU A 207 -12.08 -6.61 -1.14
N LYS A 208 -11.37 -7.41 -0.33
CA LYS A 208 -11.99 -8.36 0.60
C LYS A 208 -12.90 -7.68 1.64
N LEU A 209 -12.50 -6.51 2.13
CA LEU A 209 -13.23 -5.77 3.16
C LEU A 209 -14.24 -4.75 2.58
N GLU A 210 -14.28 -4.60 1.26
CA GLU A 210 -15.10 -3.60 0.56
C GLU A 210 -14.94 -2.20 1.18
N ILE A 211 -13.71 -1.70 1.21
CA ILE A 211 -13.39 -0.45 1.92
C ILE A 211 -14.02 0.79 1.25
N GLU A 212 -14.29 1.81 2.06
CA GLU A 212 -14.89 3.07 1.64
C GLU A 212 -13.88 4.18 1.42
N PHE A 213 -12.80 4.17 2.22
CA PHE A 213 -11.70 5.14 2.13
C PHE A 213 -10.41 4.58 2.74
N VAL A 214 -9.34 5.36 2.61
CA VAL A 214 -8.04 5.12 3.24
C VAL A 214 -7.67 6.31 4.12
N ILE A 215 -7.13 6.04 5.30
CA ILE A 215 -6.53 7.05 6.18
C ILE A 215 -5.02 6.99 6.01
N SER A 216 -4.38 8.16 5.93
CA SER A 216 -2.95 8.28 6.15
C SER A 216 -2.61 9.08 7.39
N THR A 217 -1.72 8.53 8.21
CA THR A 217 -1.19 9.12 9.45
C THR A 217 0.01 10.02 9.20
N GLY A 218 0.33 10.37 7.95
CA GLY A 218 1.40 11.32 7.61
C GLY A 218 2.73 10.67 7.24
N ASP A 219 3.74 11.53 7.07
CA ASP A 219 5.00 11.23 6.40
C ASP A 219 4.76 10.66 4.99
N ASN A 220 4.03 11.47 4.23
CA ASN A 220 3.51 11.11 2.93
C ASN A 220 4.58 11.10 1.84
N PHE A 221 5.68 11.85 2.02
CA PHE A 221 6.79 11.90 1.07
C PHE A 221 8.14 12.03 1.79
N TYR A 222 8.99 11.02 1.60
CA TYR A 222 10.34 10.99 2.15
C TYR A 222 11.43 11.38 1.13
N GLU A 223 12.59 11.86 1.59
CA GLU A 223 12.92 12.17 3.00
C GLU A 223 12.52 13.61 3.38
N ASP A 224 12.33 14.53 2.43
CA ASP A 224 12.09 15.95 2.72
C ASP A 224 10.84 16.50 2.00
N GLY A 225 9.72 15.80 2.16
CA GLY A 225 8.43 16.22 1.64
C GLY A 225 8.40 16.43 0.12
N LEU A 226 7.44 17.22 -0.36
CA LEU A 226 7.42 17.70 -1.76
C LEU A 226 8.13 19.04 -1.87
N THR A 227 8.83 19.30 -2.96
CA THR A 227 9.40 20.64 -3.23
C THR A 227 8.33 21.67 -3.63
N GLY A 228 7.21 21.21 -4.17
CA GLY A 228 6.08 22.06 -4.57
C GLY A 228 4.94 21.27 -5.22
N VAL A 229 3.89 21.96 -5.65
CA VAL A 229 2.69 21.32 -6.23
C VAL A 229 2.97 20.57 -7.54
N ASN A 230 4.13 20.80 -8.17
CA ASN A 230 4.56 20.16 -9.42
C ASN A 230 5.64 19.10 -9.23
N ASP A 231 5.97 18.74 -8.00
CA ASP A 231 6.94 17.69 -7.72
C ASP A 231 6.42 16.33 -8.22
N ASN A 232 7.26 15.60 -8.95
CA ASN A 232 6.92 14.28 -9.47
C ASN A 232 6.80 13.23 -8.37
N ALA A 233 7.38 13.44 -7.20
CA ALA A 233 7.22 12.55 -6.04
C ALA A 233 5.75 12.32 -5.67
N PHE A 234 4.84 13.26 -5.99
CA PHE A 234 3.41 13.05 -5.84
C PHE A 234 2.89 11.88 -6.71
N TYR A 235 3.33 11.80 -7.96
CA TYR A 235 2.95 10.70 -8.84
C TYR A 235 3.72 9.44 -8.49
N ASP A 236 5.03 9.56 -8.29
CA ASP A 236 5.94 8.44 -8.09
C ASP A 236 5.69 7.72 -6.77
N SER A 237 5.28 8.42 -5.71
CA SER A 237 5.01 7.83 -4.40
C SER A 237 3.52 7.60 -4.13
N PHE A 238 2.58 8.27 -4.80
CA PHE A 238 1.16 8.12 -4.50
C PHE A 238 0.35 7.66 -5.71
N SER A 239 0.25 8.51 -6.73
CA SER A 239 -0.73 8.31 -7.81
C SER A 239 -0.49 7.00 -8.57
N ASN A 240 0.78 6.73 -8.89
CA ASN A 240 1.20 5.57 -9.68
C ASN A 240 1.49 4.32 -8.84
N ILE A 241 1.43 4.42 -7.51
CA ILE A 241 1.70 3.31 -6.58
C ILE A 241 0.40 2.64 -6.15
N TYR A 242 -0.55 3.42 -5.65
CA TYR A 242 -1.80 2.89 -5.11
C TYR A 242 -2.86 2.76 -6.21
N THR A 243 -2.58 1.97 -7.25
CA THR A 243 -3.39 1.91 -8.48
C THR A 243 -4.54 0.90 -8.44
N ALA A 244 -4.59 0.04 -7.43
CA ALA A 244 -5.66 -0.95 -7.29
C ALA A 244 -7.05 -0.29 -7.33
N PRO A 245 -8.05 -0.88 -8.02
CA PRO A 245 -9.39 -0.29 -8.13
C PRO A 245 -10.03 0.03 -6.78
N THR A 246 -9.79 -0.81 -5.77
CA THR A 246 -10.29 -0.68 -4.39
C THR A 246 -9.63 0.47 -3.64
N LEU A 247 -8.45 0.91 -4.07
CA LEU A 247 -7.75 2.10 -3.55
C LEU A 247 -8.07 3.37 -4.35
N GLN A 248 -8.92 3.29 -5.40
CA GLN A 248 -9.45 4.45 -6.12
C GLN A 248 -10.60 5.15 -5.36
N LYS A 249 -10.44 5.23 -4.04
CA LYS A 249 -11.37 5.81 -3.07
C LYS A 249 -10.78 7.10 -2.48
N GLN A 250 -11.55 7.79 -1.64
CA GLN A 250 -11.04 8.98 -0.96
C GLN A 250 -9.91 8.57 0.00
N TRP A 251 -8.83 9.34 0.01
CA TRP A 251 -7.78 9.29 1.02
C TRP A 251 -7.89 10.52 1.92
N TYR A 252 -7.92 10.31 3.23
CA TYR A 252 -7.92 11.34 4.26
C TYR A 252 -6.55 11.37 4.94
N ILE A 253 -5.84 12.49 4.82
CA ILE A 253 -4.40 12.55 5.03
C ILE A 253 -4.05 13.69 5.97
N VAL A 254 -3.19 13.42 6.96
CA VAL A 254 -2.47 14.43 7.76
C VAL A 254 -1.01 14.53 7.32
N LEU A 255 -0.33 15.57 7.80
CA LEU A 255 1.11 15.75 7.58
C LEU A 255 1.90 15.12 8.73
N GLY A 256 3.05 14.54 8.42
CA GLY A 256 4.07 14.13 9.38
C GLY A 256 5.27 15.07 9.41
N ASN A 257 6.31 14.73 10.16
CA ASN A 257 7.48 15.60 10.29
C ASN A 257 8.30 15.70 8.99
N HIS A 258 8.41 14.63 8.20
CA HIS A 258 9.11 14.66 6.92
C HIS A 258 8.36 15.50 5.88
N ASP A 259 7.04 15.56 5.95
CA ASP A 259 6.22 16.42 5.08
C ASP A 259 6.51 17.91 5.28
N TYR A 260 6.80 18.29 6.54
CA TYR A 260 7.23 19.63 6.90
C TYR A 260 8.67 19.93 6.53
N ARG A 261 9.52 18.92 6.27
CA ARG A 261 10.88 19.18 5.81
C ARG A 261 10.93 19.72 4.37
N GLY A 262 9.87 19.45 3.62
CA GLY A 262 9.62 20.06 2.31
C GLY A 262 8.61 21.21 2.37
N ASN A 263 7.85 21.35 1.29
CA ASN A 263 6.80 22.33 1.13
C ASN A 263 5.47 21.77 1.63
N ALA A 264 5.23 21.87 2.95
CA ALA A 264 3.99 21.41 3.58
C ALA A 264 2.74 22.01 2.91
N LEU A 265 2.77 23.29 2.54
CA LEU A 265 1.65 23.95 1.87
C LEU A 265 1.32 23.39 0.48
N ALA A 266 2.29 22.76 -0.20
CA ALA A 266 2.02 22.09 -1.47
C ALA A 266 1.11 20.87 -1.28
N GLN A 267 1.32 20.12 -0.20
CA GLN A 267 0.51 18.93 0.13
C GLN A 267 -0.95 19.29 0.47
N LEU A 268 -1.14 20.44 1.13
CA LEU A 268 -2.46 21.00 1.47
C LEU A 268 -3.16 21.68 0.29
N SER A 269 -2.47 21.84 -0.85
CA SER A 269 -2.98 22.62 -1.97
C SER A 269 -4.11 21.89 -2.69
N PRO A 270 -5.21 22.59 -3.05
CA PRO A 270 -6.25 22.01 -3.90
C PRO A 270 -5.72 21.59 -5.29
N VAL A 271 -4.52 22.02 -5.68
CA VAL A 271 -3.87 21.57 -6.92
C VAL A 271 -3.59 20.07 -6.90
N LEU A 272 -3.13 19.50 -5.77
CA LEU A 272 -2.87 18.06 -5.70
C LEU A 272 -4.16 17.25 -5.78
N LYS A 273 -5.23 17.72 -5.12
CA LYS A 273 -6.57 17.12 -5.27
C LYS A 273 -7.10 17.17 -6.72
N LYS A 274 -6.72 18.19 -7.49
CA LYS A 274 -7.07 18.26 -8.92
C LYS A 274 -6.25 17.29 -9.77
N LYS A 275 -4.99 17.01 -9.38
CA LYS A 275 -4.13 16.03 -10.05
C LYS A 275 -4.59 14.60 -9.75
N ASP A 276 -4.96 14.33 -8.51
CA ASP A 276 -5.58 13.08 -8.11
C ASP A 276 -6.70 13.34 -7.10
N ARG A 277 -7.95 13.08 -7.52
CA ARG A 277 -9.16 13.34 -6.72
C ARG A 277 -9.19 12.59 -5.38
N ARG A 278 -8.40 11.53 -5.25
CA ARG A 278 -8.27 10.74 -4.03
C ARG A 278 -7.58 11.52 -2.93
N TRP A 279 -6.77 12.52 -3.25
CA TRP A 279 -5.97 13.28 -2.29
C TRP A 279 -6.80 14.32 -1.53
N LEU A 280 -7.08 14.09 -0.25
CA LEU A 280 -7.56 15.12 0.68
C LEU A 280 -6.63 15.21 1.88
N CYS A 281 -5.64 16.10 1.78
CA CYS A 281 -4.71 16.41 2.85
C CYS A 281 -5.03 17.78 3.45
N LEU A 282 -5.23 17.81 4.77
CA LEU A 282 -5.45 19.02 5.56
C LEU A 282 -4.64 18.89 6.87
N ARG A 283 -4.39 20.01 7.56
CA ARG A 283 -3.65 20.02 8.83
C ARG A 283 -4.47 19.36 9.94
N SER A 284 -5.62 19.96 10.25
CA SER A 284 -6.60 19.43 11.21
C SER A 284 -8.00 19.59 10.64
N PHE A 285 -8.80 18.52 10.71
CA PHE A 285 -10.14 18.46 10.15
C PHE A 285 -10.90 17.28 10.75
N ILE A 286 -12.20 17.20 10.47
CA ILE A 286 -13.07 16.13 10.97
C ILE A 286 -13.73 15.44 9.79
N VAL A 287 -13.69 14.12 9.78
CA VAL A 287 -14.54 13.30 8.90
C VAL A 287 -15.71 12.77 9.73
N GLN A 288 -16.92 13.15 9.34
CA GLN A 288 -18.15 12.72 9.98
C GLN A 288 -18.78 11.61 9.14
N ALA A 289 -18.72 10.39 9.65
CA ALA A 289 -19.17 9.16 8.99
C ALA A 289 -20.34 8.52 9.75
N GLU A 290 -21.35 9.34 10.05
CA GLU A 290 -22.57 9.00 10.80
C GLU A 290 -22.31 8.43 12.21
N ILE A 291 -21.97 7.14 12.29
CA ILE A 291 -21.72 6.42 13.54
C ILE A 291 -20.31 6.65 14.09
N VAL A 292 -19.39 7.18 13.27
CA VAL A 292 -18.01 7.51 13.63
C VAL A 292 -17.72 8.98 13.31
N ASP A 293 -17.12 9.70 14.25
CA ASP A 293 -16.41 10.95 13.97
C ASP A 293 -14.89 10.69 14.07
N ILE A 294 -14.16 11.07 13.03
CA ILE A 294 -12.70 10.92 12.92
C ILE A 294 -12.06 12.31 12.92
N PHE A 295 -11.23 12.59 13.92
CA PHE A 295 -10.61 13.89 14.17
C PHE A 295 -9.14 13.82 13.79
N PHE A 296 -8.76 14.53 12.74
CA PHE A 296 -7.39 14.61 12.26
C PHE A 296 -6.67 15.80 12.91
N VAL A 297 -5.46 15.57 13.40
CA VAL A 297 -4.70 16.50 14.25
C VAL A 297 -3.27 16.68 13.70
N ASP A 298 -2.89 17.94 13.45
CA ASP A 298 -1.54 18.31 13.02
C ASP A 298 -0.59 18.28 14.22
N THR A 299 0.02 17.12 14.45
CA THR A 299 0.88 16.84 15.61
C THR A 299 2.30 17.39 15.48
N THR A 300 2.83 17.64 14.28
CA THR A 300 4.22 18.10 14.08
C THR A 300 4.57 19.38 14.84
N PRO A 301 3.70 20.41 14.91
CA PRO A 301 3.98 21.61 15.68
C PRO A 301 4.10 21.38 17.20
N PHE A 302 3.62 20.27 17.75
CA PHE A 302 3.70 20.00 19.18
C PHE A 302 5.12 19.65 19.63
N VAL A 303 5.95 19.07 18.77
CA VAL A 303 7.29 18.59 19.13
C VAL A 303 8.27 19.76 19.27
N ASP A 304 8.77 20.01 20.48
CA ASP A 304 9.66 21.14 20.79
C ASP A 304 10.98 21.06 20.02
N LYS A 305 11.53 19.84 19.91
CA LYS A 305 12.82 19.59 19.28
C LYS A 305 12.88 20.12 17.85
N TYR A 306 11.79 20.10 17.08
CA TYR A 306 11.79 20.60 15.70
C TYR A 306 11.94 22.14 15.60
N PHE A 307 11.72 22.86 16.69
CA PHE A 307 11.92 24.30 16.78
C PHE A 307 13.22 24.68 17.48
N THR A 308 13.62 23.93 18.50
CA THR A 308 14.75 24.28 19.37
C THR A 308 16.06 23.61 18.97
N ASP A 309 16.00 22.39 18.43
CA ASP A 309 17.17 21.60 18.02
C ASP A 309 16.85 20.70 16.79
N PRO A 310 16.57 21.29 15.62
CA PRO A 310 16.20 20.52 14.42
C PRO A 310 17.41 19.82 13.77
N GLY A 311 18.63 20.01 14.28
CA GLY A 311 19.85 19.57 13.62
C GLY A 311 20.04 20.21 12.25
N GLU A 312 20.33 19.40 11.23
CA GLU A 312 20.49 19.85 9.84
C GLU A 312 19.15 20.02 9.09
N GLN A 313 18.03 19.68 9.74
CA GLN A 313 16.73 19.67 9.09
C GLN A 313 16.10 21.07 9.09
N THR A 314 15.44 21.43 8.01
CA THR A 314 14.65 22.66 7.90
C THR A 314 13.17 22.33 7.85
N TYR A 315 12.34 23.05 8.59
CA TYR A 315 10.90 22.80 8.64
C TYR A 315 10.09 24.01 8.11
N ASP A 316 9.07 23.73 7.31
CA ASP A 316 8.14 24.72 6.76
C ASP A 316 7.06 25.11 7.77
N TRP A 317 7.37 26.11 8.60
CA TRP A 317 6.46 26.63 9.61
C TRP A 317 5.43 27.65 9.08
N ARG A 318 5.27 27.81 7.76
CA ARG A 318 4.27 28.74 7.21
C ARG A 318 2.86 28.28 7.58
N GLY A 319 2.09 29.20 8.14
CA GLY A 319 0.74 28.94 8.65
C GLY A 319 0.68 28.30 10.04
N VAL A 320 1.83 28.03 10.68
CA VAL A 320 1.91 27.48 12.04
C VAL A 320 2.33 28.55 13.06
N LEU A 321 3.09 29.57 12.63
CA LEU A 321 3.52 30.64 13.53
C LEU A 321 2.43 31.71 13.75
N PRO A 322 2.24 32.23 14.97
CA PRO A 322 2.96 31.89 16.21
C PRO A 322 2.55 30.53 16.81
N ARG A 323 3.56 29.68 17.08
CA ARG A 323 3.39 28.27 17.46
C ARG A 323 2.44 28.06 18.64
N THR A 324 2.63 28.77 19.75
CA THR A 324 1.81 28.62 20.95
C THR A 324 0.33 28.93 20.68
N SER A 325 0.06 29.98 19.89
CA SER A 325 -1.32 30.32 19.52
C SER A 325 -1.93 29.28 18.59
N TYR A 326 -1.14 28.69 17.70
CA TYR A 326 -1.59 27.64 16.79
C TYR A 326 -1.98 26.37 17.56
N ILE A 327 -1.10 25.88 18.43
CA ILE A 327 -1.35 24.69 19.27
C ILE A 327 -2.55 24.91 20.18
N SER A 328 -2.60 26.05 20.90
CA SER A 328 -3.72 26.37 21.80
C SER A 328 -5.06 26.43 21.06
N LYS A 329 -5.09 27.03 19.86
CA LYS A 329 -6.29 27.06 19.03
C LYS A 329 -6.70 25.66 18.60
N GLN A 330 -5.76 24.85 18.12
CA GLN A 330 -6.03 23.48 17.67
C GLN A 330 -6.60 22.61 18.79
N LEU A 331 -6.00 22.65 19.99
CA LEU A 331 -6.50 21.93 21.17
C LEU A 331 -7.90 22.38 21.57
N LYS A 332 -8.16 23.69 21.56
CA LYS A 332 -9.49 24.23 21.88
C LYS A 332 -10.56 23.81 20.88
N GLU A 333 -10.24 23.86 19.59
CA GLU A 333 -11.17 23.46 18.54
C GLU A 333 -11.43 21.94 18.56
N LEU A 334 -10.40 21.13 18.82
CA LEU A 334 -10.51 19.68 18.99
C LEU A 334 -11.38 19.32 20.21
N ASP A 335 -11.08 19.89 21.39
CA ASP A 335 -11.85 19.67 22.61
C ASP A 335 -13.33 20.06 22.41
N SER A 336 -13.57 21.22 21.80
CA SER A 336 -14.93 21.65 21.46
C SER A 336 -15.61 20.65 20.53
N ALA A 337 -14.94 20.21 19.47
CA ALA A 337 -15.53 19.29 18.51
C ALA A 337 -15.81 17.90 19.11
N LEU A 338 -14.94 17.40 19.98
CA LEU A 338 -15.11 16.14 20.71
C LEU A 338 -16.28 16.20 21.70
N LYS A 339 -16.48 17.33 22.39
CA LYS A 339 -17.62 17.56 23.30
C LYS A 339 -18.96 17.59 22.57
N HIS A 340 -19.00 18.19 21.38
CA HIS A 340 -20.22 18.30 20.57
C HIS A 340 -20.49 17.05 19.71
N SER A 341 -19.53 16.13 19.59
CA SER A 341 -19.71 14.90 18.83
C SER A 341 -20.73 13.98 19.50
N THR A 342 -21.73 13.59 18.73
CA THR A 342 -22.76 12.61 19.11
C THR A 342 -22.51 11.23 18.49
N ALA A 343 -21.42 11.09 17.72
CA ALA A 343 -21.03 9.84 17.11
C ALA A 343 -20.79 8.77 18.18
N LYS A 344 -21.10 7.51 17.84
CA LYS A 344 -20.87 6.38 18.74
C LYS A 344 -19.39 6.16 18.97
N TRP A 345 -18.59 6.28 17.92
CA TRP A 345 -17.15 6.11 17.95
C TRP A 345 -16.41 7.42 17.69
N LYS A 346 -15.37 7.68 18.48
CA LYS A 346 -14.47 8.83 18.32
C LYS A 346 -13.06 8.33 18.08
N ILE A 347 -12.54 8.63 16.90
CA ILE A 347 -11.18 8.26 16.48
C ILE A 347 -10.37 9.54 16.31
N VAL A 348 -9.19 9.62 16.92
CA VAL A 348 -8.26 10.72 16.71
C VAL A 348 -7.07 10.22 15.90
N VAL A 349 -6.72 10.91 14.83
CA VAL A 349 -5.63 10.55 13.92
C VAL A 349 -4.57 11.65 13.97
N GLY A 350 -3.35 11.27 14.30
CA GLY A 350 -2.17 12.14 14.29
C GLY A 350 -1.01 11.46 13.58
N HIS A 351 0.15 12.12 13.54
CA HIS A 351 1.38 11.51 13.03
C HIS A 351 2.21 10.91 14.16
N HIS A 352 2.47 11.70 15.19
CA HIS A 352 3.38 11.30 16.28
C HIS A 352 2.69 10.39 17.30
N THR A 353 3.51 9.61 17.98
CA THR A 353 3.13 8.66 19.03
C THR A 353 2.78 9.38 20.33
N ILE A 354 1.67 8.97 20.97
CA ILE A 354 1.41 9.34 22.39
C ILE A 354 1.95 8.23 23.31
N LYS A 355 1.65 6.97 22.97
CA LYS A 355 2.18 5.77 23.61
C LYS A 355 2.87 4.94 22.54
N SER A 356 4.12 4.55 22.76
CA SER A 356 4.85 3.67 21.85
C SER A 356 6.04 2.99 22.53
N ALA A 357 6.19 1.70 22.26
CA ALA A 357 7.39 0.92 22.54
C ALA A 357 8.40 0.98 21.38
N GLY A 358 8.16 1.77 20.33
CA GLY A 358 9.05 1.96 19.20
C GLY A 358 10.26 2.84 19.46
N HIS A 359 11.04 3.07 18.39
CA HIS A 359 12.29 3.82 18.41
C HIS A 359 12.11 5.24 19.00
N HIS A 360 11.11 5.98 18.54
CA HIS A 360 10.81 7.32 19.04
C HIS A 360 10.17 7.25 20.42
N GLY A 361 9.29 6.28 20.67
CA GLY A 361 8.60 6.12 21.96
C GLY A 361 7.57 7.23 22.17
N ASN A 362 7.28 7.60 23.42
CA ASN A 362 6.24 8.60 23.71
C ASN A 362 6.70 10.02 23.35
N THR A 363 5.80 10.81 22.75
CA THR A 363 6.00 12.26 22.58
C THR A 363 5.48 13.00 23.81
N GLU A 364 6.39 13.49 24.66
CA GLU A 364 6.06 14.11 25.96
C GLU A 364 5.10 15.31 25.82
N GLU A 365 5.23 16.10 24.75
CA GLU A 365 4.37 17.25 24.50
C GLU A 365 2.93 16.82 24.19
N LEU A 366 2.74 15.68 23.52
CA LEU A 366 1.41 15.13 23.28
C LEU A 366 0.82 14.47 24.52
N GLU A 367 1.63 13.78 25.33
CA GLU A 367 1.18 13.24 26.62
C GLU A 367 0.72 14.35 27.58
N SER A 368 1.40 15.50 27.57
CA SER A 368 1.08 16.62 28.47
C SER A 368 -0.06 17.51 27.96
N GLN A 369 -0.23 17.67 26.65
CA GLN A 369 -1.17 18.64 26.09
C GLN A 369 -2.37 18.01 25.37
N LEU A 370 -2.16 16.94 24.60
CA LEU A 370 -3.21 16.34 23.77
C LEU A 370 -3.93 15.21 24.50
N LEU A 371 -3.20 14.29 25.13
CA LEU A 371 -3.77 13.14 25.83
C LEU A 371 -4.85 13.53 26.86
N PRO A 372 -4.68 14.58 27.70
CA PRO A 372 -5.72 14.97 28.65
C PRO A 372 -7.03 15.40 27.97
N VAL A 373 -6.95 15.97 26.75
CA VAL A 373 -8.14 16.30 25.96
C VAL A 373 -8.83 15.04 25.45
N LEU A 374 -8.06 14.02 25.05
CA LEU A 374 -8.61 12.75 24.56
C LEU A 374 -9.32 11.98 25.69
N GLU A 375 -8.66 11.89 26.85
CA GLU A 375 -9.19 11.24 28.05
C GLU A 375 -10.46 11.93 28.54
N ALA A 376 -10.44 13.27 28.67
CA ALA A 376 -11.59 14.04 29.14
C ALA A 376 -12.83 13.90 28.23
N ASN A 377 -12.65 13.48 26.98
CA ASN A 377 -13.70 13.34 25.99
C ASN A 377 -14.06 11.89 25.63
N ASN A 378 -13.48 10.91 26.33
CA ASN A 378 -13.67 9.48 26.12
C ASN A 378 -13.46 9.09 24.65
N VAL A 379 -12.32 9.51 24.08
CA VAL A 379 -11.87 9.03 22.76
C VAL A 379 -11.69 7.52 22.82
N ASP A 380 -12.02 6.80 21.75
CA ASP A 380 -11.89 5.34 21.71
C ASP A 380 -10.52 4.92 21.18
N PHE A 381 -10.08 5.57 20.10
CA PHE A 381 -8.88 5.21 19.36
C PHE A 381 -8.03 6.44 19.11
N TYR A 382 -6.73 6.36 19.41
CA TYR A 382 -5.71 7.24 18.86
C TYR A 382 -4.86 6.48 17.85
N VAL A 383 -4.78 6.97 16.62
CA VAL A 383 -4.14 6.28 15.50
C VAL A 383 -3.00 7.14 14.94
N ASN A 384 -1.80 6.58 14.84
CA ASN A 384 -0.60 7.32 14.43
C ASN A 384 0.34 6.52 13.50
N GLY A 385 1.39 7.19 13.04
CA GLY A 385 2.53 6.62 12.33
C GLY A 385 3.82 6.91 13.11
N HIS A 386 4.80 7.52 12.44
CA HIS A 386 6.06 8.04 12.98
C HIS A 386 7.04 6.96 13.45
N ASP A 387 6.60 6.08 14.36
CA ASP A 387 7.35 4.88 14.67
C ASP A 387 7.17 3.87 13.52
N HIS A 388 8.27 3.47 12.89
CA HIS A 388 8.27 2.59 11.72
C HIS A 388 8.05 1.12 12.13
N CYS A 389 6.87 0.85 12.68
CA CYS A 389 6.40 -0.46 13.15
C CYS A 389 4.86 -0.55 13.05
N LEU A 390 4.31 -1.69 13.45
CA LEU A 390 2.89 -1.83 13.76
C LEU A 390 2.72 -2.14 15.25
N GLU A 391 1.82 -1.44 15.91
CA GLU A 391 1.68 -1.53 17.35
C GLU A 391 0.24 -1.36 17.81
N HIS A 392 -0.10 -2.07 18.87
CA HIS A 392 -1.33 -1.87 19.61
C HIS A 392 -1.03 -1.84 21.12
N ILE A 393 -1.26 -0.69 21.75
CA ILE A 393 -1.18 -0.49 23.19
C ILE A 393 -2.56 -0.08 23.72
N ILE A 394 -2.98 -0.66 24.84
CA ILE A 394 -4.19 -0.24 25.56
C ILE A 394 -3.76 0.44 26.86
N ASP A 395 -4.13 1.71 27.04
CA ASP A 395 -3.94 2.35 28.34
C ASP A 395 -4.93 1.78 29.36
N THR A 396 -4.39 1.18 30.42
CA THR A 396 -5.19 0.56 31.48
C THR A 396 -6.06 1.55 32.25
N LYS A 397 -5.74 2.85 32.23
CA LYS A 397 -6.52 3.88 32.93
C LYS A 397 -7.65 4.44 32.10
N SER A 398 -7.35 4.97 30.92
CA SER A 398 -8.35 5.60 30.04
C SER A 398 -9.11 4.61 29.17
N GLN A 399 -8.58 3.38 29.00
CA GLN A 399 -9.04 2.37 28.05
C GLN A 399 -8.93 2.78 26.57
N ILE A 400 -8.28 3.92 26.28
CA ILE A 400 -7.97 4.36 24.92
C ILE A 400 -7.07 3.31 24.25
N GLN A 401 -7.42 2.96 23.02
CA GLN A 401 -6.63 2.09 22.16
C GLN A 401 -5.64 2.97 21.36
N PHE A 402 -4.34 2.80 21.59
CA PHE A 402 -3.27 3.45 20.84
C PHE A 402 -2.78 2.51 19.74
N LEU A 403 -2.94 2.94 18.49
CA LEU A 403 -2.72 2.13 17.30
C LEU A 403 -1.67 2.79 16.40
N THR A 404 -0.48 2.19 16.31
CA THR A 404 0.58 2.66 15.40
C THR A 404 0.53 1.86 14.10
N SER A 405 0.42 2.55 12.98
CA SER A 405 0.50 2.00 11.62
C SER A 405 1.57 2.72 10.80
N GLY A 406 2.81 2.78 11.29
CA GLY A 406 3.94 3.47 10.64
C GLY A 406 4.85 2.56 9.81
N GLY A 407 4.49 1.29 9.62
CA GLY A 407 5.22 0.33 8.78
C GLY A 407 4.93 0.43 7.27
N GLY A 408 4.39 1.54 6.76
CA GLY A 408 3.89 1.64 5.38
C GLY A 408 4.97 1.60 4.30
N SER A 409 6.23 1.78 4.68
CA SER A 409 7.37 1.57 3.79
C SER A 409 8.65 1.14 4.51
N LYS A 410 9.33 1.96 5.30
CA LYS A 410 10.47 1.44 6.10
C LYS A 410 9.94 0.83 7.41
N ALA A 411 10.75 0.00 8.06
CA ALA A 411 10.48 -0.56 9.38
C ALA A 411 11.77 -0.66 10.20
N TRP A 412 11.69 -0.49 11.52
CA TRP A 412 12.84 -0.54 12.44
C TRP A 412 12.91 -1.86 13.18
N ARG A 413 13.58 -2.82 12.54
CA ARG A 413 13.75 -4.17 13.07
C ARG A 413 14.57 -4.20 14.35
N GLY A 414 14.06 -4.86 15.38
CA GLY A 414 14.73 -5.07 16.66
C GLY A 414 14.88 -3.83 17.53
N ASP A 415 14.27 -2.71 17.15
CA ASP A 415 14.29 -1.47 17.93
C ASP A 415 12.99 -1.36 18.73
N ILE A 416 13.01 -1.93 19.93
CA ILE A 416 11.87 -2.03 20.84
C ILE A 416 12.31 -1.62 22.24
N LYS A 417 11.58 -0.68 22.83
CA LYS A 417 11.68 -0.27 24.23
C LYS A 417 10.87 -1.21 25.11
N GLU A 418 11.30 -1.36 26.36
CA GLU A 418 10.54 -2.14 27.34
C GLU A 418 9.17 -1.47 27.61
N TRP A 419 8.11 -2.28 27.65
CA TRP A 419 6.74 -1.82 27.93
C TRP A 419 6.01 -2.77 28.87
N ASN A 420 4.95 -2.28 29.50
CA ASN A 420 4.05 -3.11 30.32
C ASN A 420 3.35 -4.18 29.46
N GLN A 421 3.57 -5.46 29.81
CA GLN A 421 2.98 -6.60 29.12
C GLN A 421 1.45 -6.64 29.18
N GLU A 422 0.84 -6.00 30.19
CA GLU A 422 -0.62 -5.91 30.29
C GLU A 422 -1.22 -4.90 29.29
N GLU A 423 -0.43 -3.96 28.80
CA GLU A 423 -0.86 -2.89 27.90
C GLU A 423 -0.52 -3.18 26.43
N LEU A 424 0.68 -3.71 26.17
CA LEU A 424 1.17 -3.99 24.83
C LEU A 424 0.52 -5.26 24.25
N LYS A 425 -0.42 -5.11 23.32
CA LYS A 425 -1.16 -6.20 22.67
C LYS A 425 -0.50 -6.70 21.40
N LEU A 426 0.17 -5.80 20.68
CA LEU A 426 0.96 -6.11 19.50
C LEU A 426 2.17 -5.19 19.46
N TYR A 427 3.33 -5.75 19.13
CA TYR A 427 4.44 -5.03 18.54
C TYR A 427 4.99 -5.85 17.37
N TYR A 428 5.08 -5.25 16.19
CA TYR A 428 5.65 -5.87 15.01
C TYR A 428 6.60 -4.88 14.34
N ASP A 429 7.87 -5.27 14.29
CA ASP A 429 9.01 -4.46 13.82
C ASP A 429 9.24 -4.55 12.30
N GLY A 430 8.20 -4.96 11.57
CA GLY A 430 8.17 -5.10 10.12
C GLY A 430 7.18 -4.16 9.44
N GLN A 431 7.09 -4.30 8.12
CA GLN A 431 6.24 -3.46 7.27
C GLN A 431 4.82 -3.99 7.21
N GLY A 432 3.85 -3.08 7.10
CA GLY A 432 2.45 -3.43 6.97
C GLY A 432 1.50 -2.27 7.21
N PHE A 433 0.23 -2.59 7.42
CA PHE A 433 -0.85 -1.62 7.57
C PHE A 433 -1.96 -2.23 8.44
N MET A 434 -2.98 -1.44 8.77
CA MET A 434 -4.15 -1.95 9.50
C MET A 434 -5.46 -1.65 8.78
N SER A 435 -6.52 -2.38 9.18
CA SER A 435 -7.90 -2.09 8.82
C SER A 435 -8.75 -1.88 10.07
N MET A 436 -9.85 -1.16 9.87
CA MET A 436 -10.95 -1.08 10.84
C MET A 436 -12.27 -1.37 10.13
N GLU A 437 -13.08 -2.21 10.77
CA GLU A 437 -14.45 -2.53 10.37
C GLU A 437 -15.37 -2.17 11.54
N ILE A 438 -16.16 -1.12 11.38
CA ILE A 438 -16.91 -0.49 12.47
C ILE A 438 -18.41 -0.57 12.19
N THR A 439 -19.17 -0.95 13.19
CA THR A 439 -20.64 -0.93 13.24
C THR A 439 -21.09 -0.07 14.41
N GLU A 440 -22.39 0.07 14.65
CA GLU A 440 -22.88 0.81 15.83
C GLU A 440 -22.40 0.26 17.18
N THR A 441 -22.08 -1.03 17.24
CA THR A 441 -21.82 -1.75 18.50
C THR A 441 -20.44 -2.39 18.58
N VAL A 442 -19.76 -2.59 17.44
CA VAL A 442 -18.46 -3.25 17.40
C VAL A 442 -17.52 -2.50 16.48
N ALA A 443 -16.29 -2.28 16.94
CA ALA A 443 -15.16 -1.85 16.13
C ALA A 443 -14.11 -2.97 16.10
N ASN A 444 -13.95 -3.63 14.95
CA ASN A 444 -12.94 -4.66 14.74
C ASN A 444 -11.69 -4.03 14.15
N LEU A 445 -10.53 -4.40 14.69
CA LEU A 445 -9.23 -3.98 14.19
C LEU A 445 -8.41 -5.19 13.75
N SER A 446 -7.68 -5.04 12.64
CA SER A 446 -6.77 -6.07 12.14
C SER A 446 -5.48 -5.42 11.64
N PHE A 447 -4.35 -6.01 12.01
CA PHE A 447 -3.03 -5.62 11.49
C PHE A 447 -2.54 -6.66 10.49
N TYR A 448 -1.95 -6.20 9.40
CA TYR A 448 -1.47 -7.02 8.30
C TYR A 448 0.01 -6.76 8.05
N ASP A 449 0.78 -7.82 7.84
CA ASP A 449 2.12 -7.67 7.29
C ASP A 449 2.10 -7.37 5.79
N ILE A 450 3.28 -7.12 5.24
CA ILE A 450 3.55 -6.91 3.81
C ILE A 450 3.13 -8.06 2.88
N PHE A 451 2.81 -9.24 3.40
CA PHE A 451 2.32 -10.39 2.62
C PHE A 451 0.80 -10.54 2.74
N GLY A 452 0.13 -9.69 3.51
CA GLY A 452 -1.30 -9.76 3.78
C GLY A 452 -1.66 -10.76 4.88
N ASN A 453 -0.68 -11.30 5.61
CA ASN A 453 -0.95 -12.15 6.76
C ASN A 453 -1.49 -11.29 7.91
N VAL A 454 -2.51 -11.79 8.59
CA VAL A 454 -3.03 -11.16 9.80
C VAL A 454 -2.03 -11.39 10.94
N LEU A 455 -1.50 -10.30 11.49
CA LEU A 455 -0.59 -10.31 12.63
C LEU A 455 -1.34 -10.26 13.97
N HIS A 456 -2.42 -9.47 14.01
CA HIS A 456 -3.21 -9.24 15.20
C HIS A 456 -4.65 -8.93 14.83
N LYS A 457 -5.58 -9.32 15.71
CA LYS A 457 -6.98 -8.91 15.66
C LYS A 457 -7.46 -8.55 17.06
N ASP A 458 -8.28 -7.52 17.13
CA ASP A 458 -9.00 -7.20 18.36
C ASP A 458 -10.38 -6.60 18.04
N SER A 459 -11.22 -6.50 19.06
CA SER A 459 -12.56 -5.97 18.93
C SER A 459 -12.93 -5.15 20.16
N LEU A 460 -13.36 -3.92 19.95
CA LEU A 460 -13.96 -3.09 20.98
C LEU A 460 -15.48 -3.10 20.86
N TYR A 461 -16.17 -3.23 21.98
CA TYR A 461 -17.63 -3.37 22.03
C TYR A 461 -18.27 -2.20 22.76
N LYS A 462 -19.37 -1.68 22.21
CA LYS A 462 -20.26 -0.71 22.84
C LYS A 462 -21.67 -1.29 22.94
N ASN A 463 -22.26 -1.17 24.12
CA ASN A 463 -23.64 -1.59 24.33
C ASN A 463 -24.59 -0.66 23.56
N LEU A 464 -25.65 -1.23 22.96
CA LEU A 464 -26.82 -0.46 22.56
C LEU A 464 -27.50 0.04 23.84
N HIS A 465 -27.14 1.23 24.32
CA HIS A 465 -27.99 1.87 25.30
C HIS A 465 -29.34 2.16 24.62
N SER A 466 -30.39 1.48 25.09
CA SER A 466 -31.77 1.90 24.86
C SER A 466 -31.88 3.33 25.37
N SER A 467 -32.08 4.29 24.48
CA SER A 467 -32.51 5.62 24.89
C SER A 467 -33.79 5.47 25.72
N MET A 468 -33.67 5.69 27.04
CA MET A 468 -34.82 5.99 27.89
C MET A 468 -35.16 7.48 27.78
#